data_AF-A0A968ABI5-F1
#
_entry.id   AF-A0A968ABI5-F1
#
_cell.length_a   1.000
_cell.length_b   1.000
_cell.length_c   1.000
_cell.angle_alpha   90.00
_cell.angle_beta   90.00
_cell.angle_gamma   90.00
#
_symmetry.space_group_name_H-M   'P 1'
#
loop_
_entity.id
_entity.type
_entity.pdbx_description
1 polymer ?
#
loop_
_entity_poly.entity_id
_entity_poly.type
_entity_poly.pdbx_seq_one_letter_code
_entity_poly.pdbx_strand_id
1 'polypeptide(L)'
;MEFDLTLADGYLKRVNVDTECINPEFLFDEGYATWNGFTPNDLDRRLTEREKIVALAAHDMRQYLAEMKRWGCERVQKFREAGWRKAQQC
;
A
#
# COMPACT_ATOMS: atom_id res chain seq x y z
N MET A 1 -15.47 1.60 -7.27
CA MET A 1 -15.29 0.25 -6.67
C MET A 1 -16.33 0.13 -5.58
N GLU A 2 -17.00 -1.00 -5.49
CA GLU A 2 -18.04 -1.27 -4.50
C GLU A 2 -17.71 -2.60 -3.82
N PHE A 3 -17.87 -2.66 -2.49
CA PHE A 3 -17.56 -3.85 -1.71
C PHE A 3 -18.84 -4.58 -1.31
N ASP A 4 -18.87 -5.89 -1.53
CA ASP A 4 -19.89 -6.75 -0.94
C ASP A 4 -19.53 -7.02 0.52
N LEU A 5 -20.11 -6.22 1.42
CA LEU A 5 -19.85 -6.31 2.86
C LEU A 5 -20.39 -7.60 3.47
N THR A 6 -21.48 -8.16 2.93
CA THR A 6 -22.06 -9.42 3.41
C THR A 6 -21.13 -10.59 3.10
N LEU A 7 -20.59 -10.63 1.89
CA LEU A 7 -19.60 -11.62 1.50
C LEU A 7 -18.30 -11.47 2.31
N ALA A 8 -17.83 -10.23 2.48
CA ALA A 8 -16.62 -9.93 3.24
C ALA A 8 -16.72 -10.38 4.71
N ASP A 9 -17.85 -10.07 5.38
CA ASP A 9 -18.13 -10.52 6.74
C ASP A 9 -18.10 -12.05 6.87
N GLY A 10 -18.76 -12.75 5.94
CA GLY A 10 -18.77 -14.22 5.93
C GLY A 10 -17.38 -14.84 5.77
N TYR A 11 -16.52 -14.26 4.93
CA TYR A 11 -15.13 -14.72 4.77
C TYR A 11 -14.25 -14.41 5.97
N LEU A 12 -14.34 -13.19 6.51
CA LEU A 12 -13.50 -12.75 7.64
C LEU A 12 -13.81 -13.54 8.92
N LYS A 13 -15.09 -13.85 9.18
CA LYS A 13 -15.48 -14.76 10.27
C LYS A 13 -14.87 -16.16 10.13
N ARG A 14 -14.74 -16.70 8.92
CA ARG A 14 -14.13 -18.03 8.69
C ARG A 14 -12.66 -18.08 9.05
N VAL A 15 -11.97 -16.94 9.00
CA VAL A 15 -10.54 -16.82 9.37
C VAL A 15 -10.36 -16.24 10.78
N ASN A 16 -11.41 -16.26 11.62
CA ASN A 16 -11.41 -15.75 13.00
C ASN A 16 -11.01 -14.28 13.12
N VAL A 17 -11.32 -13.46 12.11
CA VAL A 17 -11.20 -12.00 12.20
C VAL A 17 -12.50 -11.46 12.79
N ASP A 18 -12.37 -10.61 13.81
CA ASP A 18 -13.51 -9.91 14.39
C ASP A 18 -14.07 -8.89 13.39
N THR A 19 -15.38 -8.97 13.17
CA THR A 19 -16.07 -8.24 12.09
C THR A 19 -17.04 -7.18 12.60
N GLU A 20 -17.09 -6.93 13.91
CA GLU A 20 -18.04 -5.98 14.53
C GLU A 20 -18.02 -4.57 13.90
N CYS A 21 -16.93 -4.21 13.22
CA CYS A 21 -16.75 -2.90 12.58
C CYS A 21 -16.33 -2.97 11.09
N ILE A 22 -16.68 -4.03 10.34
CA ILE A 22 -16.40 -4.03 8.89
C ILE A 22 -17.17 -2.91 8.21
N ASN A 23 -16.45 -2.05 7.52
CA ASN A 23 -16.98 -1.05 6.61
C ASN A 23 -16.11 -0.95 5.36
N PRO A 24 -16.55 -0.25 4.29
CA PRO A 24 -15.78 -0.12 3.06
C PRO A 24 -14.37 0.44 3.27
N GLU A 25 -14.24 1.34 4.24
CA GLU A 25 -12.99 2.00 4.59
C GLU A 25 -11.96 1.01 5.16
N PHE A 26 -12.39 0.17 6.10
CA PHE A 26 -11.60 -0.91 6.67
C PHE A 26 -11.19 -1.94 5.61
N LEU A 27 -12.15 -2.41 4.79
CA LEU A 27 -11.83 -3.38 3.73
C LEU A 27 -10.85 -2.82 2.70
N PHE A 28 -10.98 -1.52 2.41
CA PHE A 28 -10.04 -0.85 1.53
C PHE A 28 -8.65 -0.78 2.15
N ASP A 29 -8.50 -0.21 3.34
CA ASP A 29 -7.19 0.08 3.92
C ASP A 29 -6.46 -1.19 4.44
N GLU A 30 -7.19 -2.09 5.10
CA GLU A 30 -6.62 -3.29 5.74
C GLU A 30 -6.66 -4.53 4.84
N GLY A 31 -7.62 -4.60 3.92
CA GLY A 31 -7.71 -5.67 2.93
C GLY A 31 -6.94 -5.33 1.66
N TYR A 32 -7.55 -4.49 0.82
CA TYR A 32 -7.11 -4.28 -0.56
C TYR A 32 -5.79 -3.48 -0.68
N ALA A 33 -5.70 -2.35 0.02
CA ALA A 33 -4.52 -1.50 0.05
C ALA A 33 -3.34 -2.20 0.74
N THR A 34 -3.55 -3.17 1.63
CA THR A 34 -2.44 -3.98 2.17
C THR A 34 -1.64 -4.70 1.09
N TRP A 35 -2.30 -5.16 0.02
CA TRP A 35 -1.62 -5.80 -1.10
C TRP A 35 -1.14 -4.80 -2.16
N ASN A 36 -1.95 -3.77 -2.44
CA ASN A 36 -1.66 -2.82 -3.51
C ASN A 36 -0.74 -1.65 -3.08
N GLY A 37 -0.74 -1.29 -1.80
CA GLY A 37 0.00 -0.15 -1.24
C GLY A 37 -0.94 0.95 -0.71
N PHE A 38 -0.82 2.19 -1.16
CA PHE A 38 -1.65 3.28 -0.64
C PHE A 38 -2.95 3.53 -1.44
N THR A 39 -2.96 3.15 -2.71
CA THR A 39 -4.05 3.43 -3.65
C THR A 39 -4.29 2.22 -4.56
N PRO A 40 -5.40 2.18 -5.33
CA PRO A 40 -5.68 1.02 -6.17
C PRO A 40 -4.67 0.74 -7.26
N ASN A 41 -3.96 1.76 -7.73
CA ASN A 41 -2.97 1.63 -8.78
C ASN A 41 -1.53 1.76 -8.22
N ASP A 42 -1.38 1.68 -6.90
CA ASP A 42 -0.11 1.96 -6.23
C ASP A 42 0.95 0.90 -6.56
N LEU A 43 0.55 -0.37 -6.69
CA LEU A 43 1.42 -1.46 -7.09
C LEU A 43 2.07 -1.20 -8.46
N ASP A 44 1.27 -0.91 -9.49
CA ASP A 44 1.80 -0.70 -10.84
C ASP A 44 2.67 0.56 -10.93
N ARG A 45 2.24 1.63 -10.24
CA ARG A 45 3.02 2.88 -10.16
C ARG A 45 4.35 2.65 -9.44
N ARG A 46 4.36 1.95 -8.30
CA ARG A 46 5.60 1.71 -7.54
C ARG A 46 6.59 0.87 -8.33
N LEU A 47 6.10 -0.10 -9.12
CA LEU A 47 6.95 -0.94 -9.95
C LEU A 47 7.60 -0.10 -11.05
N THR A 48 6.79 0.70 -11.77
CA THR A 48 7.29 1.61 -12.81
C THR A 48 8.30 2.62 -12.27
N GLU A 49 8.01 3.26 -11.14
CA GLU A 49 8.87 4.28 -10.56
C GLU A 49 10.23 3.73 -10.11
N ARG A 50 10.24 2.52 -9.54
CA ARG A 50 11.46 1.94 -8.96
C ARG A 50 12.37 1.26 -9.98
N GLU A 51 11.91 0.98 -11.21
CA GLU A 51 12.70 0.27 -12.24
C GLU A 51 14.10 0.87 -12.41
N LYS A 52 14.19 2.19 -12.47
CA LYS A 52 15.46 2.91 -12.63
C LYS A 52 16.35 2.80 -11.40
N ILE A 53 15.76 2.75 -10.21
CA ILE A 53 16.51 2.64 -8.94
C ILE A 53 17.06 1.22 -8.80
N VAL A 54 16.26 0.21 -9.11
CA VAL A 54 16.66 -1.21 -9.04
C VAL A 54 17.85 -1.51 -9.94
N ALA A 55 17.95 -0.87 -11.11
CA ALA A 55 19.11 -1.02 -11.99
C ALA A 55 20.44 -0.61 -11.33
N LEU A 56 20.42 0.31 -10.36
CA LEU A 56 21.61 0.72 -9.61
C LEU A 56 22.19 -0.41 -8.76
N ALA A 57 21.38 -1.38 -8.32
CA ALA A 57 21.84 -2.47 -7.47
C ALA A 57 22.94 -3.33 -8.11
N ALA A 58 22.98 -3.38 -9.46
CA ALA A 58 24.00 -4.11 -10.21
C ALA A 58 25.36 -3.38 -10.28
N HIS A 59 25.39 -2.07 -10.01
CA HIS A 59 26.56 -1.21 -10.24
C HIS A 59 27.08 -0.55 -8.95
N ASP A 60 26.17 -0.07 -8.10
CA ASP A 60 26.50 0.57 -6.83
C ASP A 60 25.39 0.29 -5.80
N MET A 61 25.64 -0.71 -4.96
CA MET A 61 24.70 -1.12 -3.91
C MET A 61 24.47 -0.02 -2.86
N ARG A 62 25.48 0.81 -2.56
CA ARG A 62 25.34 1.88 -1.57
C ARG A 62 24.42 2.97 -2.11
N GLN A 63 24.63 3.36 -3.37
CA GLN A 63 23.77 4.31 -4.04
C GLN A 63 22.35 3.77 -4.19
N TYR A 64 22.18 2.50 -4.59
CA TYR A 64 20.88 1.84 -4.64
C TYR A 64 20.11 1.96 -3.31
N LEU A 65 20.74 1.62 -2.18
CA LEU A 65 20.10 1.68 -0.87
C LEU A 65 19.71 3.11 -0.49
N ALA A 66 20.58 4.08 -0.76
CA ALA A 66 20.31 5.50 -0.49
C ALA A 66 19.13 6.02 -1.33
N GLU A 67 19.11 5.68 -2.61
CA GLU A 67 18.08 6.09 -3.58
C GLU A 67 16.73 5.43 -3.28
N MET A 68 16.71 4.13 -2.98
CA MET A 68 15.49 3.43 -2.57
C MET A 68 14.89 4.03 -1.29
N LYS A 69 15.74 4.34 -0.30
CA LYS A 69 15.29 4.97 0.94
C LYS A 69 14.70 6.35 0.68
N ARG A 70 15.41 7.19 -0.09
CA ARG A 70 14.93 8.53 -0.45
C ARG A 70 13.58 8.47 -1.16
N TRP A 71 13.48 7.64 -2.21
CA TRP A 71 12.25 7.43 -2.96
C TRP A 71 11.08 6.98 -2.07
N GLY A 72 11.31 6.01 -1.17
CA GLY A 72 10.28 5.53 -0.25
C GLY A 72 9.76 6.63 0.68
N CYS A 73 10.66 7.41 1.29
CA CYS A 73 10.28 8.52 2.17
C CYS A 73 9.49 9.61 1.42
N GLU A 74 9.97 10.04 0.25
CA GLU A 74 9.28 11.05 -0.56
C GLU A 74 7.89 10.56 -1.00
N ARG A 75 7.76 9.28 -1.33
CA ARG A 75 6.48 8.68 -1.73
C ARG A 75 5.46 8.72 -0.60
N VAL A 76 5.84 8.26 0.59
CA VAL A 76 4.93 8.29 1.76
C VAL A 76 4.52 9.73 2.08
N GLN A 77 5.47 10.68 2.02
CA GLN A 77 5.18 12.09 2.25
C GLN A 77 4.13 12.64 1.26
N LYS A 78 4.27 12.35 -0.04
CA LYS A 78 3.28 12.74 -1.06
C LYS A 78 1.89 12.16 -0.76
N PHE A 79 1.81 10.91 -0.33
CA PHE A 79 0.53 10.31 0.03
C PHE A 79 -0.07 10.91 1.30
N ARG A 80 0.76 11.28 2.28
CA ARG A 80 0.29 12.01 3.46
C ARG A 80 -0.27 13.38 3.09
N GLU A 81 0.44 14.14 2.26
CA GLU A 81 -0.01 15.45 1.78
C GLU A 81 -1.30 15.37 0.97
N ALA A 82 -1.47 14.30 0.20
CA ALA A 82 -2.69 14.03 -0.54
C ALA A 82 -3.85 13.46 0.31
N GLY A 83 -3.65 13.28 1.63
CA GLY A 83 -4.71 12.88 2.56
C GLY A 83 -5.02 11.39 2.60
N TRP A 84 -4.16 10.51 2.08
CA TRP A 84 -4.39 9.07 2.13
C TRP A 84 -4.25 8.54 3.56
N ARG A 85 -5.33 7.97 4.10
CA ARG A 85 -5.42 7.56 5.51
C ARG A 85 -4.34 6.57 5.91
N LYS A 86 -4.10 5.54 5.10
CA LYS A 86 -3.04 4.55 5.33
C LYS A 86 -1.65 5.18 5.43
N ALA A 87 -1.37 6.22 4.66
CA ALA A 87 -0.07 6.91 4.71
C ALA A 87 0.13 7.73 5.99
N GLN A 88 -0.95 8.17 6.64
CA GLN A 88 -0.89 8.89 7.93
C GLN A 88 -0.48 7.97 9.08
N GLN A 89 -0.64 6.65 8.93
CA GLN A 89 -0.35 5.66 9.95
C GLN A 89 1.04 5.00 9.79
N CYS A 90 1.74 5.26 8.67
CA CYS A 90 3.10 4.80 8.41
C CYS A 90 4.16 5.64 9.11
#